data_AF-A0A7V8LUV6-F1
#
_entry.id   AF-A0A7V8LUV6-F1
#
_cell.length_a   1.000
_cell.length_b   1.000
_cell.length_c   1.000
_cell.angle_alpha   90.00
_cell.angle_beta   90.00
_cell.angle_gamma   90.00
#
_symmetry.space_group_name_H-M   'P 1'
#
loop_
_entity.id
_entity.type
_entity.pdbx_description
1 polymer ?
#
loop_
_entity_poly.entity_id
_entity_poly.type
_entity_poly.pdbx_seq_one_letter_code
_entity_poly.pdbx_strand_id
1 'polypeptide(L)'
;MPTKSQIFQWTTTHLHEAATAWEKFADQSEQAFEQHVNNVRAPSGTDWTGAGATAAYDDAREAQDMVRTQCSIKRELARIARRGAEDIDGAKRATVNAIQEVEGKGYTVSEDLTVTDARSGGSDSERAARKAEAQQLTEFLRWHAQGLASTDEKVAGELTAEARGLEGRTLAGAQAMDYKTDKGSGDDLILPPDLSEARRRAIEYADKWADGNNPDYKVYPEDCTNFVSQALRAGGFKDEGDGWDDWHHGDRDDWYYNKDTFNRWNHESQTWNNAAASHDYLTQHSGRGQITGVMGTPTASGLDPLAPSKAGLVPGDLVYYKDNAGKIDHVAVYAGQVRAADGTLMDVVDQHSGTNNFHKSWAPIDPSFIGGPAQAEFVHLNYPNG
;
A
#
# COMPACT_ATOMS: atom_id res chain seq x y z
N MET A 1 -18.06 22.46 -9.21
CA MET A 1 -19.33 22.45 -8.43
C MET A 1 -19.93 21.06 -8.55
N PRO A 2 -20.34 20.44 -7.44
CA PRO A 2 -20.82 19.07 -7.45
C PRO A 2 -22.22 18.92 -8.04
N THR A 3 -22.50 17.77 -8.65
CA THR A 3 -23.85 17.39 -9.13
C THR A 3 -24.75 17.00 -7.96
N LYS A 4 -26.07 16.93 -8.23
CA LYS A 4 -27.06 16.43 -7.26
C LYS A 4 -26.63 15.08 -6.70
N SER A 5 -26.34 14.09 -7.55
CA SER A 5 -25.92 12.76 -7.11
C SER A 5 -24.64 12.78 -6.27
N GLN A 6 -23.64 13.60 -6.65
CA GLN A 6 -22.42 13.77 -5.88
C GLN A 6 -22.68 14.34 -4.47
N ILE A 7 -23.58 15.32 -4.34
CA ILE A 7 -23.97 15.90 -3.03
C ILE A 7 -24.60 14.83 -2.13
N PHE A 8 -25.52 14.00 -2.65
CA PHE A 8 -26.16 12.95 -1.87
C PHE A 8 -25.17 11.88 -1.41
N GLN A 9 -24.21 11.55 -2.27
CA GLN A 9 -23.19 10.52 -2.01
C GLN A 9 -21.95 11.04 -1.27
N TRP A 10 -21.84 12.35 -1.01
CA TRP A 10 -20.67 12.93 -0.33
C TRP A 10 -20.43 12.28 1.04
N THR A 11 -19.21 11.84 1.34
CA THR A 11 -18.89 11.17 2.62
C THR A 11 -17.67 11.78 3.31
N THR A 12 -17.68 11.77 4.63
CA THR A 12 -16.59 12.22 5.51
C THR A 12 -15.88 11.06 6.21
N THR A 13 -16.25 9.80 5.91
CA THR A 13 -15.70 8.58 6.55
C THR A 13 -14.18 8.54 6.57
N HIS A 14 -13.55 8.90 5.45
CA HIS A 14 -12.10 8.93 5.32
C HIS A 14 -11.41 9.88 6.32
N LEU A 15 -12.05 11.00 6.70
CA LEU A 15 -11.50 11.94 7.70
C LEU A 15 -11.54 11.34 9.11
N HIS A 16 -12.60 10.60 9.45
CA HIS A 16 -12.70 9.92 10.74
C HIS A 16 -11.71 8.74 10.86
N GLU A 17 -11.55 7.98 9.78
CA GLU A 17 -10.58 6.89 9.70
C GLU A 17 -9.15 7.41 9.82
N ALA A 18 -8.81 8.48 9.07
CA ALA A 18 -7.51 9.12 9.15
C ALA A 18 -7.21 9.67 10.56
N ALA A 19 -8.16 10.36 11.19
CA ALA A 19 -8.00 10.87 12.56
C ALA A 19 -7.71 9.75 13.57
N THR A 20 -8.45 8.65 13.48
CA THR A 20 -8.26 7.48 14.35
C THR A 20 -6.89 6.84 14.14
N ALA A 21 -6.45 6.72 12.88
CA ALA A 21 -5.14 6.18 12.56
C ALA A 21 -3.99 7.06 13.06
N TRP A 22 -4.10 8.39 12.93
CA TRP A 22 -3.06 9.33 13.38
C TRP A 22 -2.93 9.36 14.90
N GLU A 23 -4.04 9.34 15.65
CA GLU A 23 -4.02 9.24 17.12
C GLU A 23 -3.37 7.94 17.58
N LYS A 24 -3.78 6.80 16.99
CA LYS A 24 -3.21 5.48 17.31
C LYS A 24 -1.71 5.43 17.04
N PHE A 25 -1.27 5.93 15.89
CA PHE A 25 0.16 5.99 15.56
C PHE A 25 0.93 6.84 16.59
N ALA A 26 0.36 7.97 16.99
CA ALA A 26 1.00 8.89 17.92
C ALA A 26 1.18 8.26 19.32
N ASP A 27 0.16 7.54 19.82
CA ASP A 27 0.22 6.81 21.09
C ASP A 27 1.27 5.70 21.06
N GLN A 28 1.29 4.88 20.00
CA GLN A 28 2.23 3.79 19.84
C GLN A 28 3.68 4.28 19.72
N SER A 29 3.90 5.39 19.00
CA SER A 29 5.24 5.97 18.81
C SER A 29 5.80 6.54 20.11
N GLU A 30 4.99 7.24 20.90
CA GLU A 30 5.41 7.76 22.21
C GLU A 30 5.78 6.62 23.17
N GLN A 31 4.97 5.56 23.21
CA GLN A 31 5.25 4.38 24.04
C GLN A 31 6.55 3.67 23.62
N ALA A 32 6.77 3.48 22.31
CA ALA A 32 7.96 2.83 21.79
C ALA A 32 9.24 3.61 22.15
N PHE A 33 9.23 4.93 22.00
CA PHE A 33 10.40 5.77 22.30
C PHE A 33 10.63 5.95 23.81
N GLU A 34 9.58 5.92 24.62
CA GLU A 34 9.73 5.80 26.07
C GLU A 34 10.41 4.48 26.47
N GLN A 35 10.00 3.37 25.88
CA GLN A 35 10.65 2.08 26.10
C GLN A 35 12.11 2.08 25.62
N HIS A 36 12.40 2.71 24.48
CA HIS A 36 13.76 2.83 23.95
C HIS A 36 14.68 3.57 24.92
N VAL A 37 14.27 4.74 25.41
CA VAL A 37 15.03 5.51 26.42
C VAL A 37 15.27 4.67 27.69
N ASN A 38 14.26 3.93 28.15
CA ASN A 38 14.40 3.04 29.32
C ASN A 38 15.39 1.89 29.07
N ASN A 39 15.36 1.29 27.87
CA ASN A 39 16.28 0.21 27.49
C ASN A 39 17.73 0.69 27.39
N VAL A 40 17.96 1.91 26.89
CA VAL A 40 19.29 2.51 26.82
C VAL A 40 19.82 2.84 28.22
N ARG A 41 18.95 3.31 29.12
CA ARG A 41 19.30 3.63 30.51
C ARG A 41 19.78 2.42 31.31
N ALA A 42 19.19 1.25 31.08
CA ALA A 42 19.52 0.02 31.80
C ALA A 42 19.51 -1.19 30.85
N PRO A 43 20.54 -1.35 30.00
CA PRO A 43 20.59 -2.42 29.02
C PRO A 43 20.54 -3.78 29.73
N SER A 44 19.47 -4.55 29.49
CA SER A 44 19.22 -5.82 30.18
C SER A 44 19.27 -5.75 31.72
N GLY A 45 18.95 -4.58 32.31
CA GLY A 45 18.99 -4.37 33.76
C GLY A 45 20.40 -4.19 34.34
N THR A 46 21.41 -3.93 33.49
CA THR A 46 22.79 -3.68 33.93
C THR A 46 23.08 -2.18 34.05
N ASP A 47 23.92 -1.80 35.02
CA ASP A 47 24.40 -0.43 35.18
C ASP A 47 25.46 -0.11 34.11
N TRP A 48 25.02 0.45 32.98
CA TRP A 48 25.92 0.99 31.97
C TRP A 48 26.28 2.45 32.28
N THR A 49 27.56 2.73 32.52
CA THR A 49 28.03 4.06 32.95
C THR A 49 29.25 4.52 32.14
N GLY A 50 29.54 5.83 32.18
CA GLY A 50 30.64 6.47 31.44
C GLY A 50 30.17 7.26 30.22
N ALA A 51 31.10 7.92 29.52
CA ALA A 51 30.79 8.89 28.47
C ALA A 51 29.97 8.30 27.31
N GLY A 52 30.19 7.03 26.94
CA GLY A 52 29.40 6.36 25.89
C GLY A 52 27.95 6.09 26.30
N ALA A 53 27.71 5.78 27.58
CA ALA A 53 26.36 5.58 28.11
C ALA A 53 25.59 6.91 28.15
N THR A 54 26.26 8.01 28.52
CA THR A 54 25.69 9.36 28.49
C THR A 54 25.33 9.77 27.06
N ALA A 55 26.26 9.60 26.10
CA ALA A 55 26.00 9.95 24.70
C ALA A 55 24.82 9.17 24.11
N ALA A 56 24.76 7.85 24.31
CA ALA A 56 23.64 7.03 23.81
C ALA A 56 22.30 7.40 24.46
N TYR A 57 22.30 7.76 25.75
CA TYR A 57 21.09 8.23 26.43
C TYR A 57 20.62 9.59 25.91
N ASP A 58 21.55 10.51 25.67
CA ASP A 58 21.26 11.83 25.11
C ASP A 58 20.69 11.72 23.69
N ASP A 59 21.28 10.86 22.83
CA ASP A 59 20.77 10.56 21.49
C ASP A 59 19.34 9.98 21.52
N ALA A 60 19.08 9.02 22.42
CA ALA A 60 17.76 8.41 22.59
C ALA A 60 16.71 9.43 23.05
N ARG A 61 17.10 10.40 23.89
CA ARG A 61 16.22 11.47 24.37
C ARG A 61 15.95 12.51 23.29
N GLU A 62 16.94 12.88 22.49
CA GLU A 62 16.75 13.77 21.33
C GLU A 62 15.78 13.16 20.31
N ALA A 63 15.94 11.87 20.02
CA ALA A 63 15.01 11.14 19.15
C ALA A 63 13.58 11.09 19.74
N GLN A 64 13.44 10.84 21.04
CA GLN A 64 12.14 10.87 21.71
C GLN A 64 11.46 12.24 21.63
N ASP A 65 12.19 13.34 21.78
CA ASP A 65 11.62 14.70 21.72
C ASP A 65 11.18 15.08 20.30
N MET A 66 11.89 14.61 19.26
CA MET A 66 11.47 14.74 17.87
C MET A 66 10.17 13.95 17.59
N VAL A 67 10.08 12.71 18.07
CA VAL A 67 8.87 11.88 17.95
C VAL A 67 7.69 12.53 18.65
N ARG A 68 7.86 13.05 19.87
CA ARG A 68 6.81 13.78 20.58
C ARG A 68 6.29 14.97 19.77
N THR A 69 7.17 15.67 19.07
CA THR A 69 6.79 16.77 18.19
C THR A 69 5.97 16.28 17.00
N GLN A 70 6.39 15.20 16.33
CA GLN A 70 5.64 14.58 15.23
C GLN A 70 4.27 14.06 15.70
N CYS A 71 4.21 13.44 16.88
CA CYS A 71 2.99 12.95 17.51
C CYS A 71 2.02 14.08 17.87
N SER A 72 2.54 15.24 18.32
CA SER A 72 1.73 16.44 18.54
C SER A 72 1.05 16.91 17.25
N ILE A 73 1.79 16.99 16.15
CA ILE A 73 1.26 17.39 14.83
C ILE A 73 0.19 16.40 14.34
N LYS A 74 0.44 15.09 14.49
CA LYS A 74 -0.54 14.05 14.12
C LYS A 74 -1.84 14.14 14.91
N ARG A 75 -1.77 14.49 16.20
CA ARG A 75 -2.97 14.74 17.00
C ARG A 75 -3.70 16.00 16.58
N GLU A 76 -2.98 17.03 16.14
CA GLU A 76 -3.63 18.23 15.59
C GLU A 76 -4.30 17.94 14.25
N LEU A 77 -3.65 17.19 13.34
CA LEU A 77 -4.27 16.69 12.11
C LEU A 77 -5.55 15.91 12.40
N ALA A 78 -5.55 15.04 13.42
CA ALA A 78 -6.74 14.30 13.82
C ALA A 78 -7.88 15.22 14.30
N ARG A 79 -7.57 16.27 15.07
CA ARG A 79 -8.56 17.28 15.48
C ARG A 79 -9.13 18.03 14.28
N ILE A 80 -8.28 18.49 13.37
CA ILE A 80 -8.70 19.19 12.14
C ILE A 80 -9.60 18.28 11.30
N ALA A 81 -9.24 16.99 11.12
CA ALA A 81 -10.05 16.05 10.35
C ALA A 81 -11.41 15.77 11.00
N ARG A 82 -11.48 15.56 12.33
CA ARG A 82 -12.76 15.36 13.03
C ARG A 82 -13.66 16.59 12.93
N ARG A 83 -13.12 17.78 13.17
CA ARG A 83 -13.85 19.04 13.03
C ARG A 83 -14.29 19.28 11.58
N GLY A 84 -13.39 19.06 10.63
CA GLY A 84 -13.67 19.23 9.21
C GLY A 84 -14.77 18.29 8.71
N ALA A 85 -14.79 17.05 9.20
CA ALA A 85 -15.88 16.11 8.94
C ALA A 85 -17.23 16.67 9.43
N GLU A 86 -17.29 17.19 10.65
CA GLU A 86 -18.51 17.80 11.20
C GLU A 86 -18.98 19.01 10.37
N ASP A 87 -18.04 19.88 9.97
CA ASP A 87 -18.31 21.07 9.14
C ASP A 87 -18.86 20.66 7.75
N ILE A 88 -18.23 19.68 7.09
CA ILE A 88 -18.64 19.14 5.78
C ILE A 88 -20.01 18.47 5.89
N ASP A 89 -20.24 17.63 6.91
CA ASP A 89 -21.53 16.99 7.13
C ASP A 89 -22.65 18.00 7.44
N GLY A 90 -22.31 19.10 8.11
CA GLY A 90 -23.19 20.26 8.26
C GLY A 90 -23.57 20.88 6.91
N ALA A 91 -22.58 21.20 6.08
CA ALA A 91 -22.80 21.79 4.75
C ALA A 91 -23.55 20.84 3.79
N LYS A 92 -23.27 19.54 3.86
CA LYS A 92 -23.98 18.50 3.10
C LYS A 92 -25.45 18.47 3.50
N ARG A 93 -25.76 18.37 4.80
CA ARG A 93 -27.14 18.36 5.31
C ARG A 93 -27.91 19.61 4.90
N ALA A 94 -27.29 20.79 5.01
CA ALA A 94 -27.91 22.04 4.58
C ALA A 94 -28.27 22.02 3.08
N THR A 95 -27.36 21.54 2.23
CA THR A 95 -27.55 21.46 0.78
C THR A 95 -28.62 20.42 0.41
N VAL A 96 -28.60 19.24 1.02
CA VAL A 96 -29.62 18.20 0.81
C VAL A 96 -31.00 18.68 1.23
N ASN A 97 -31.12 19.33 2.39
CA ASN A 97 -32.38 19.89 2.86
C ASN A 97 -32.91 20.97 1.91
N ALA A 98 -32.03 21.84 1.38
CA ALA A 98 -32.40 22.85 0.39
C ALA A 98 -32.96 22.22 -0.89
N ILE A 99 -32.34 21.15 -1.40
CA ILE A 99 -32.83 20.40 -2.56
C ILE A 99 -34.21 19.81 -2.27
N GLN A 100 -34.38 19.15 -1.12
CA GLN A 100 -35.64 18.53 -0.72
C GLN A 100 -36.76 19.57 -0.51
N GLU A 101 -36.45 20.74 0.02
CA GLU A 101 -37.42 21.83 0.18
C GLU A 101 -37.89 22.38 -1.17
N VAL A 102 -36.97 22.56 -2.12
CA VAL A 102 -37.29 22.97 -3.50
C VAL A 102 -38.20 21.94 -4.16
N GLU A 103 -37.88 20.65 -4.04
CA GLU A 103 -38.71 19.57 -4.59
C GLU A 103 -40.10 19.52 -3.91
N GLY A 104 -40.16 19.72 -2.59
CA GLY A 104 -41.41 19.80 -1.83
C GLY A 104 -42.33 20.96 -2.24
N LYS A 105 -41.78 22.05 -2.79
CA LYS A 105 -42.56 23.18 -3.37
C LYS A 105 -43.16 22.86 -4.75
N GLY A 106 -42.95 21.64 -5.26
CA GLY A 106 -43.43 21.18 -6.56
C GLY A 106 -42.52 21.63 -7.71
N TYR A 107 -41.21 21.69 -7.47
CA TYR A 107 -40.19 21.86 -8.51
C TYR A 107 -39.43 20.54 -8.73
N THR A 108 -38.74 20.42 -9.86
CA THR A 108 -37.81 19.32 -10.14
C THR A 108 -36.40 19.86 -10.20
N VAL A 109 -35.48 19.23 -9.46
CA VAL A 109 -34.05 19.55 -9.45
C VAL A 109 -33.28 18.50 -10.24
N SER A 110 -32.64 18.93 -11.32
CA SER A 110 -31.81 18.09 -12.21
C SER A 110 -30.38 17.91 -11.69
N GLU A 111 -29.57 17.06 -12.35
CA GLU A 111 -28.20 16.74 -11.91
C GLU A 111 -27.29 17.96 -11.80
N ASP A 112 -27.43 18.95 -12.69
CA ASP A 112 -26.65 20.19 -12.67
C ASP A 112 -27.23 21.28 -11.75
N LEU A 113 -28.17 20.87 -10.88
CA LEU A 113 -28.93 21.69 -9.95
C LEU A 113 -29.84 22.73 -10.61
N THR A 114 -30.12 22.60 -11.91
CA THR A 114 -31.12 23.43 -12.57
C THR A 114 -32.52 23.04 -12.07
N VAL A 115 -33.29 24.05 -11.66
CA VAL A 115 -34.65 23.92 -11.14
C VAL A 115 -35.66 24.18 -12.24
N THR A 116 -36.66 23.31 -12.35
CA THR A 116 -37.76 23.42 -13.32
C THR A 116 -39.11 23.25 -12.64
N ASP A 117 -40.14 23.96 -13.11
CA ASP A 117 -41.50 23.82 -12.59
C ASP A 117 -42.06 22.44 -12.94
N ALA A 118 -42.45 21.66 -11.92
CA ALA A 118 -43.04 20.33 -12.10
C ALA A 118 -44.57 20.37 -12.32
N ARG A 119 -45.21 21.54 -12.17
CA ARG A 119 -46.67 21.69 -12.35
C ARG A 119 -47.01 21.81 -13.83
N SER A 120 -48.07 21.12 -14.24
CA SER A 120 -48.71 21.30 -15.54
C SER A 120 -50.03 22.06 -15.36
N GLY A 121 -50.10 23.30 -15.85
CA GLY A 121 -51.30 24.15 -15.76
C GLY A 121 -51.03 25.58 -15.30
N GLY A 122 -52.09 26.29 -14.91
CA GLY A 122 -52.04 27.71 -14.52
C GLY A 122 -52.11 28.68 -15.70
N SER A 123 -52.40 29.94 -15.39
CA SER A 123 -52.37 31.06 -16.33
C SER A 123 -50.95 31.35 -16.82
N ASP A 124 -50.84 32.05 -17.96
CA ASP A 124 -49.54 32.45 -18.53
C ASP A 124 -48.73 33.29 -17.53
N SER A 125 -49.42 34.13 -16.75
CA SER A 125 -48.82 34.93 -15.68
C SER A 125 -48.25 34.08 -14.54
N GLU A 126 -48.99 33.06 -14.08
CA GLU A 126 -48.52 32.15 -13.03
C GLU A 126 -47.31 31.32 -13.49
N ARG A 127 -47.34 30.83 -14.74
CA ARG A 127 -46.22 30.08 -15.31
C ARG A 127 -44.97 30.96 -15.47
N ALA A 128 -45.14 32.22 -15.86
CA ALA A 128 -44.04 33.18 -15.94
C ALA A 128 -43.45 33.47 -14.54
N ALA A 129 -44.29 33.65 -13.52
CA ALA A 129 -43.85 33.87 -12.14
C ALA A 129 -43.08 32.66 -11.58
N ARG A 130 -43.59 31.44 -11.77
CA ARG A 130 -42.92 30.19 -11.36
C ARG A 130 -41.59 29.98 -12.08
N LYS A 131 -41.50 30.34 -13.36
CA LYS A 131 -40.24 30.28 -14.11
C LYS A 131 -39.20 31.25 -13.54
N ALA A 132 -39.60 32.46 -13.14
CA ALA A 132 -38.70 33.42 -12.49
C ALA A 132 -38.26 32.92 -11.11
N GLU A 133 -39.17 32.34 -10.32
CA GLU A 133 -38.83 31.71 -9.04
C GLU A 133 -37.84 30.53 -9.22
N ALA A 134 -38.04 29.67 -10.23
CA ALA A 134 -37.13 28.57 -10.53
C ALA A 134 -35.69 29.04 -10.86
N GLN A 135 -35.53 30.19 -11.51
CA GLN A 135 -34.21 30.78 -11.74
C GLN A 135 -33.52 31.17 -10.42
N GLN A 136 -34.26 31.83 -9.52
CA GLN A 136 -33.75 32.19 -8.19
C GLN A 136 -33.41 30.95 -7.34
N LEU A 137 -34.24 29.91 -7.39
CA LEU A 137 -33.98 28.64 -6.70
C LEU A 137 -32.76 27.90 -7.29
N THR A 138 -32.52 28.02 -8.59
CA THR A 138 -31.31 27.47 -9.22
C THR A 138 -30.05 28.13 -8.68
N GLU A 139 -30.03 29.47 -8.60
CA GLU A 139 -28.90 30.21 -8.02
C GLU A 139 -28.69 29.85 -6.54
N PHE A 140 -29.79 29.74 -5.78
CA PHE A 140 -29.77 29.32 -4.38
C PHE A 140 -29.15 27.92 -4.17
N LEU A 141 -29.59 26.90 -4.94
CA LEU A 141 -29.03 25.55 -4.82
C LEU A 141 -27.56 25.48 -5.24
N ARG A 142 -27.17 26.22 -6.29
CA ARG A 142 -25.77 26.29 -6.74
C ARG A 142 -24.87 26.97 -5.71
N TRP A 143 -25.37 28.02 -5.04
CA TRP A 143 -24.65 28.65 -3.93
C TRP A 143 -24.42 27.68 -2.77
N HIS A 144 -25.43 26.89 -2.38
CA HIS A 144 -25.27 25.85 -1.35
C HIS A 144 -24.24 24.77 -1.75
N ALA A 145 -24.33 24.27 -2.98
CA ALA A 145 -23.39 23.29 -3.51
C ALA A 145 -21.95 23.81 -3.58
N GLN A 146 -21.76 25.10 -3.92
CA GLN A 146 -20.46 25.75 -3.86
C GLN A 146 -19.97 25.88 -2.41
N GLY A 147 -20.85 26.24 -1.46
CA GLY A 147 -20.52 26.31 -0.04
C GLY A 147 -20.04 24.96 0.54
N LEU A 148 -20.65 23.85 0.13
CA LEU A 148 -20.18 22.51 0.47
C LEU A 148 -18.76 22.26 -0.06
N ALA A 149 -18.53 22.48 -1.35
CA ALA A 149 -17.22 22.26 -1.96
C ALA A 149 -16.12 23.16 -1.36
N SER A 150 -16.43 24.44 -1.10
CA SER A 150 -15.48 25.36 -0.46
C SER A 150 -15.17 25.00 1.00
N THR A 151 -16.12 24.40 1.72
CA THR A 151 -15.87 23.87 3.07
C THR A 151 -14.88 22.71 3.02
N ASP A 152 -15.09 21.78 2.08
CA ASP A 152 -14.19 20.63 1.87
C ASP A 152 -12.76 21.07 1.47
N GLU A 153 -12.65 21.99 0.50
CA GLU A 153 -11.37 22.58 0.08
C GLU A 153 -10.64 23.28 1.24
N LYS A 154 -11.38 23.98 2.11
CA LYS A 154 -10.81 24.63 3.30
C LYS A 154 -10.21 23.60 4.26
N VAL A 155 -10.93 22.52 4.55
CA VAL A 155 -10.45 21.43 5.42
C VAL A 155 -9.19 20.79 4.82
N ALA A 156 -9.18 20.52 3.51
CA ALA A 156 -8.00 20.01 2.82
C ALA A 156 -6.79 20.96 2.93
N GLY A 157 -7.03 22.27 2.85
CA GLY A 157 -6.01 23.30 3.04
C GLY A 157 -5.44 23.33 4.46
N GLU A 158 -6.30 23.25 5.48
CA GLU A 158 -5.88 23.19 6.90
C GLU A 158 -5.05 21.93 7.19
N LEU A 159 -5.49 20.77 6.71
CA LEU A 159 -4.74 19.51 6.84
C LEU A 159 -3.37 19.58 6.14
N THR A 160 -3.33 20.13 4.92
CA THR A 160 -2.08 20.30 4.18
C THR A 160 -1.12 21.25 4.91
N ALA A 161 -1.63 22.36 5.45
CA ALA A 161 -0.83 23.33 6.17
C ALA A 161 -0.23 22.73 7.46
N GLU A 162 -1.00 21.97 8.22
CA GLU A 162 -0.51 21.30 9.43
C GLU A 162 0.48 20.17 9.10
N ALA A 163 0.23 19.41 8.03
CA ALA A 163 1.12 18.33 7.58
C ALA A 163 2.52 18.81 7.20
N ARG A 164 2.67 20.06 6.70
CA ARG A 164 4.00 20.68 6.47
C ARG A 164 4.83 20.78 7.73
N GLY A 165 4.18 20.80 8.91
CA GLY A 165 4.87 20.70 10.18
C GLY A 165 5.73 19.45 10.31
N LEU A 166 5.45 18.38 9.55
CA LEU A 166 6.25 17.15 9.53
C LEU A 166 7.43 17.20 8.55
N GLU A 167 7.45 18.13 7.59
CA GLU A 167 8.50 18.22 6.58
C GLU A 167 9.85 18.57 7.24
N GLY A 168 10.88 17.79 6.90
CA GLY A 168 12.24 17.99 7.43
C GLY A 168 12.42 17.62 8.91
N ARG A 169 11.37 17.17 9.61
CA ARG A 169 11.48 16.63 10.98
C ARG A 169 11.91 15.17 10.92
N THR A 170 13.22 14.97 10.82
CA THR A 170 13.87 13.66 10.84
C THR A 170 14.56 13.47 12.19
N LEU A 171 14.64 12.25 12.71
CA LEU A 171 15.37 12.03 13.96
C LEU A 171 16.84 12.38 13.72
N ALA A 172 17.50 13.05 14.67
CA ALA A 172 18.95 13.18 14.58
C ALA A 172 19.55 11.77 14.64
N GLY A 173 20.32 11.38 13.63
CA GLY A 173 20.78 9.99 13.44
C GLY A 173 19.81 9.07 12.69
N ALA A 174 18.56 9.49 12.44
CA ALA A 174 17.72 8.95 11.38
C ALA A 174 17.46 10.06 10.36
N GLN A 175 18.40 10.21 9.42
CA GLN A 175 18.01 10.78 8.12
C GLN A 175 16.76 10.01 7.67
N ALA A 176 15.70 10.73 7.32
CA ALA A 176 14.59 10.08 6.66
C ALA A 176 15.17 9.40 5.42
N MET A 177 15.19 8.07 5.44
CA MET A 177 15.46 7.30 4.24
C MET A 177 14.36 7.67 3.25
N ASP A 178 14.74 8.47 2.25
CA ASP A 178 13.91 8.74 1.08
C ASP A 178 13.91 7.48 0.21
N TYR A 179 13.14 6.48 0.64
CA TYR A 179 12.94 5.23 -0.11
C TYR A 179 12.19 5.43 -1.44
N LYS A 180 11.85 6.67 -1.83
CA LYS A 180 11.05 6.93 -3.03
C LYS A 180 11.88 7.07 -4.30
N THR A 181 13.20 7.20 -4.22
CA THR A 181 14.00 7.55 -5.41
C THR A 181 15.25 6.71 -5.68
N ASP A 182 15.70 5.86 -4.75
CA ASP A 182 16.90 5.07 -4.97
C ASP A 182 16.60 3.79 -5.77
N LYS A 183 16.71 3.91 -7.10
CA LYS A 183 17.00 2.77 -7.96
C LYS A 183 18.40 2.25 -7.61
N GLY A 184 18.52 0.98 -7.25
CA GLY A 184 19.80 0.30 -7.41
C GLY A 184 20.18 0.41 -8.88
N SER A 185 21.36 0.95 -9.19
CA SER A 185 21.89 0.79 -10.54
C SER A 185 22.23 -0.69 -10.70
N GLY A 186 21.85 -1.33 -11.80
CA GLY A 186 22.03 -2.78 -11.99
C GLY A 186 23.48 -3.28 -11.89
N ASP A 187 24.45 -2.37 -11.81
CA ASP A 187 25.88 -2.66 -11.60
C ASP A 187 26.26 -2.80 -10.10
N ASP A 188 25.35 -2.52 -9.16
CA ASP A 188 25.61 -2.47 -7.70
C ASP A 188 25.02 -3.67 -6.92
N LEU A 189 24.45 -4.67 -7.59
CA LEU A 189 23.86 -5.85 -6.94
C LEU A 189 24.96 -6.72 -6.30
N ILE A 190 24.90 -6.83 -4.97
CA ILE A 190 25.82 -7.63 -4.16
C ILE A 190 25.22 -9.03 -4.02
N LEU A 191 25.76 -9.97 -4.80
CA LEU A 191 25.42 -11.39 -4.73
C LEU A 191 26.43 -12.17 -3.89
N PRO A 192 26.00 -13.21 -3.15
CA PRO A 192 26.92 -14.13 -2.49
C PRO A 192 27.88 -14.78 -3.52
N PRO A 193 29.18 -14.91 -3.20
CA PRO A 193 30.18 -15.45 -4.13
C PRO A 193 29.94 -16.93 -4.48
N ASP A 194 29.20 -17.65 -3.64
CA ASP A 194 28.84 -19.06 -3.74
C ASP A 194 27.41 -19.29 -4.26
N LEU A 195 26.76 -18.26 -4.83
CA LEU A 195 25.43 -18.40 -5.40
C LEU A 195 25.41 -19.46 -6.51
N SER A 196 24.49 -20.43 -6.39
CA SER A 196 24.35 -21.50 -7.36
C SER A 196 23.97 -20.95 -8.74
N GLU A 197 24.41 -21.65 -9.79
CA GLU A 197 24.11 -21.26 -11.17
C GLU A 197 22.60 -21.26 -11.46
N ALA A 198 21.83 -22.10 -10.77
CA ALA A 198 20.38 -22.12 -10.83
C ALA A 198 19.76 -20.81 -10.30
N ARG A 199 20.22 -20.35 -9.13
CA ARG A 199 19.78 -19.08 -8.55
C ARG A 199 20.20 -17.88 -9.39
N ARG A 200 21.43 -17.89 -9.92
CA ARG A 200 21.94 -16.84 -10.81
C ARG A 200 21.03 -16.64 -12.03
N ARG A 201 20.64 -17.71 -12.72
CA ARG A 201 19.71 -17.62 -13.86
C ARG A 201 18.33 -17.08 -13.48
N ALA A 202 17.83 -17.41 -12.30
CA ALA A 202 16.55 -16.88 -11.82
C ALA A 202 16.62 -15.37 -11.59
N ILE A 203 17.71 -14.88 -11.00
CA ILE A 203 17.95 -13.44 -10.81
C ILE A 203 18.15 -12.73 -12.14
N GLU A 204 19.00 -13.24 -13.04
CA GLU A 204 19.19 -12.65 -14.36
C GLU A 204 17.88 -12.56 -15.16
N TYR A 205 16.98 -13.53 -14.97
CA TYR A 205 15.66 -13.48 -15.56
C TYR A 205 14.78 -12.39 -14.93
N ALA A 206 14.75 -12.33 -13.59
CA ALA A 206 13.98 -11.34 -12.85
C ALA A 206 14.43 -9.92 -13.20
N ASP A 207 15.74 -9.65 -13.13
CA ASP A 207 16.37 -8.37 -13.46
C ASP A 207 15.98 -7.90 -14.87
N LYS A 208 16.04 -8.82 -15.85
CA LYS A 208 15.75 -8.52 -17.26
C LYS A 208 14.31 -8.11 -17.49
N TRP A 209 13.38 -8.72 -16.76
CA TRP A 209 11.95 -8.60 -17.04
C TRP A 209 11.18 -7.79 -16.01
N ALA A 210 11.79 -7.35 -14.92
CA ALA A 210 11.13 -6.60 -13.85
C ALA A 210 10.33 -5.38 -14.38
N ASP A 211 10.93 -4.51 -15.19
CA ASP A 211 10.26 -3.33 -15.78
C ASP A 211 9.58 -3.64 -17.14
N GLY A 212 9.37 -4.91 -17.49
CA GLY A 212 8.88 -5.36 -18.79
C GLY A 212 8.04 -6.64 -18.74
N ASN A 213 7.85 -7.29 -19.88
CA ASN A 213 7.17 -8.58 -19.97
C ASN A 213 7.87 -9.47 -21.00
N ASN A 214 8.05 -10.75 -20.67
CA ASN A 214 8.58 -11.70 -21.64
C ASN A 214 7.51 -12.06 -22.69
N PRO A 215 7.75 -11.81 -24.00
CA PRO A 215 6.77 -12.11 -25.05
C PRO A 215 6.42 -13.59 -25.22
N ASP A 216 7.22 -14.51 -24.67
CA ASP A 216 6.96 -15.96 -24.71
C ASP A 216 5.85 -16.39 -23.73
N TYR A 217 5.45 -15.51 -22.81
CA TYR A 217 4.45 -15.76 -21.79
C TYR A 217 3.25 -14.82 -21.93
N LYS A 218 2.08 -15.30 -21.53
CA LYS A 218 0.87 -14.50 -21.44
C LYS A 218 1.04 -13.49 -20.30
N VAL A 219 0.60 -12.25 -20.54
CA VAL A 219 0.57 -11.18 -19.53
C VAL A 219 -0.81 -11.15 -18.87
N TYR A 220 -0.86 -11.13 -17.55
CA TYR A 220 -2.09 -11.05 -16.77
C TYR A 220 -2.27 -9.66 -16.14
N PRO A 221 -3.50 -9.26 -15.78
CA PRO A 221 -3.73 -8.02 -15.02
C PRO A 221 -3.04 -8.00 -13.65
N GLU A 222 -2.99 -9.14 -12.96
CA GLU A 222 -2.20 -9.37 -11.74
C GLU A 222 -1.13 -10.40 -12.08
N ASP A 223 0.09 -9.92 -12.38
CA ASP A 223 1.12 -10.74 -13.03
C ASP A 223 2.24 -11.21 -12.09
N CYS A 224 2.18 -10.85 -10.81
CA CYS A 224 3.25 -11.12 -9.84
C CYS A 224 3.68 -12.59 -9.79
N THR A 225 2.71 -13.51 -9.75
CA THR A 225 3.01 -14.95 -9.66
C THR A 225 3.45 -15.51 -11.00
N ASN A 226 2.88 -15.04 -12.11
CA ASN A 226 3.30 -15.45 -13.45
C ASN A 226 4.77 -15.04 -13.71
N PHE A 227 5.15 -13.83 -13.34
CA PHE A 227 6.54 -13.34 -13.38
C PHE A 227 7.48 -14.20 -12.52
N VAL A 228 7.13 -14.43 -11.25
CA VAL A 228 7.92 -15.27 -10.34
C VAL A 228 8.07 -16.69 -10.90
N SER A 229 6.99 -17.29 -11.40
CA SER A 229 7.04 -18.65 -11.97
C SER A 229 7.98 -18.74 -13.17
N GLN A 230 8.01 -17.71 -14.03
CA GLN A 230 8.96 -17.64 -15.12
C GLN A 230 10.42 -17.56 -14.65
N ALA A 231 10.69 -16.77 -13.60
CA ALA A 231 12.03 -16.68 -13.00
C ALA A 231 12.47 -18.03 -12.39
N LEU A 232 11.58 -18.74 -11.70
CA LEU A 232 11.85 -20.09 -11.17
C LEU A 232 12.14 -21.09 -12.31
N ARG A 233 11.38 -21.02 -13.41
CA ARG A 233 11.59 -21.88 -14.59
C ARG A 233 12.94 -21.61 -15.25
N ALA A 234 13.36 -20.35 -15.36
CA ALA A 234 14.70 -19.96 -15.82
C ALA A 234 15.80 -20.47 -14.87
N GLY A 235 15.51 -20.48 -13.57
CA GLY A 235 16.35 -21.09 -12.55
C GLY A 235 16.47 -22.62 -12.64
N GLY A 236 15.61 -23.28 -13.41
CA GLY A 236 15.71 -24.69 -13.74
C GLY A 236 14.63 -25.57 -13.14
N PHE A 237 13.63 -24.99 -12.48
CA PHE A 237 12.41 -25.70 -12.09
C PHE A 237 11.78 -26.33 -13.35
N LYS A 238 11.27 -27.55 -13.20
CA LYS A 238 10.63 -28.30 -14.30
C LYS A 238 9.13 -28.31 -14.07
N ASP A 239 8.39 -28.42 -15.17
CA ASP A 239 6.93 -28.50 -15.11
C ASP A 239 6.53 -29.83 -14.44
N GLU A 240 5.84 -29.74 -13.30
CA GLU A 240 5.41 -30.86 -12.47
C GLU A 240 3.88 -31.01 -12.52
N GLY A 241 3.40 -32.26 -12.57
CA GLY A 241 1.97 -32.62 -12.59
C GLY A 241 1.66 -33.83 -13.47
N ASP A 242 0.76 -34.71 -13.00
CA ASP A 242 0.67 -36.11 -13.44
C ASP A 242 -0.40 -36.41 -14.50
N GLY A 243 -1.31 -35.47 -14.78
CA GLY A 243 -2.20 -35.49 -15.93
C GLY A 243 -3.44 -36.39 -15.83
N TRP A 244 -3.74 -37.04 -14.70
CA TRP A 244 -4.87 -37.99 -14.59
C TRP A 244 -6.13 -37.43 -13.90
N ASP A 245 -6.07 -36.30 -13.21
CA ASP A 245 -7.19 -35.65 -12.48
C ASP A 245 -7.43 -34.16 -12.81
N ASP A 246 -6.73 -33.64 -13.84
CA ASP A 246 -6.66 -32.25 -14.31
C ASP A 246 -7.97 -31.57 -14.84
N TRP A 247 -9.17 -31.98 -14.39
CA TRP A 247 -10.43 -31.41 -14.90
C TRP A 247 -10.70 -29.97 -14.41
N HIS A 248 -9.97 -29.48 -13.38
CA HIS A 248 -10.23 -28.20 -12.71
C HIS A 248 -8.96 -27.35 -12.38
N HIS A 249 -8.06 -27.12 -13.35
CA HIS A 249 -6.88 -26.22 -13.23
C HIS A 249 -5.66 -26.76 -12.44
N GLY A 250 -5.51 -28.08 -12.38
CA GLY A 250 -4.45 -28.77 -11.65
C GLY A 250 -4.69 -28.81 -10.14
N ASP A 251 -4.15 -29.84 -9.48
CA ASP A 251 -4.16 -29.98 -8.03
C ASP A 251 -3.09 -29.09 -7.38
N ARG A 252 -3.09 -28.99 -6.03
CA ARG A 252 -2.19 -28.07 -5.29
C ARG A 252 -0.71 -28.44 -5.38
N ASP A 253 -0.39 -29.61 -5.93
CA ASP A 253 0.94 -30.16 -6.17
C ASP A 253 1.40 -30.06 -7.64
N ASP A 254 0.58 -29.50 -8.53
CA ASP A 254 0.96 -29.23 -9.91
C ASP A 254 1.63 -27.87 -10.06
N TRP A 255 2.60 -27.73 -10.96
CA TRP A 255 3.18 -26.44 -11.35
C TRP A 255 3.69 -26.48 -12.79
N TYR A 256 2.96 -25.85 -13.73
CA TYR A 256 3.30 -25.89 -15.16
C TYR A 256 2.75 -24.71 -15.97
N TYR A 257 3.43 -24.42 -17.09
CA TYR A 257 2.96 -23.49 -18.12
C TYR A 257 3.13 -24.04 -19.53
N ASN A 258 2.02 -23.99 -20.27
CA ASN A 258 1.80 -24.46 -21.64
C ASN A 258 2.21 -25.94 -21.83
N LYS A 259 1.77 -26.80 -20.90
CA LYS A 259 1.97 -28.25 -20.94
C LYS A 259 0.78 -28.90 -21.66
N ASP A 260 1.06 -29.89 -22.51
CA ASP A 260 0.01 -30.72 -23.12
C ASP A 260 -0.67 -31.55 -22.01
N THR A 261 -1.80 -31.06 -21.50
CA THR A 261 -2.67 -31.77 -20.54
C THR A 261 -3.80 -32.49 -21.30
N PHE A 262 -4.46 -33.46 -20.67
CA PHE A 262 -5.63 -34.15 -21.26
C PHE A 262 -6.79 -33.19 -21.59
N ASN A 263 -6.83 -32.02 -20.95
CA ASN A 263 -7.78 -30.95 -21.22
C ASN A 263 -7.13 -29.86 -22.08
N ARG A 264 -7.48 -29.82 -23.37
CA ARG A 264 -6.99 -28.82 -24.35
C ARG A 264 -7.23 -27.34 -24.01
N TRP A 265 -7.93 -27.03 -22.92
CA TRP A 265 -8.21 -25.69 -22.43
C TRP A 265 -7.44 -25.34 -21.13
N ASN A 266 -6.71 -26.31 -20.57
CA ASN A 266 -5.89 -26.13 -19.37
C ASN A 266 -4.43 -25.96 -19.77
N HIS A 267 -4.05 -24.70 -20.00
CA HIS A 267 -2.72 -24.34 -20.48
C HIS A 267 -1.76 -23.98 -19.34
N GLU A 268 -2.22 -23.73 -18.12
CA GLU A 268 -1.39 -23.37 -16.98
C GLU A 268 -2.04 -23.79 -15.65
N SER A 269 -1.24 -24.22 -14.67
CA SER A 269 -1.74 -24.59 -13.34
C SER A 269 -2.13 -23.36 -12.51
N GLN A 270 -3.04 -23.52 -11.55
CA GLN A 270 -3.40 -22.43 -10.63
C GLN A 270 -2.17 -21.92 -9.83
N THR A 271 -1.25 -22.81 -9.48
CA THR A 271 0.00 -22.51 -8.78
C THR A 271 1.00 -21.69 -9.61
N TRP A 272 0.84 -21.66 -10.95
CA TRP A 272 1.70 -20.88 -11.84
C TRP A 272 1.36 -19.39 -11.83
N ASN A 273 0.08 -19.04 -11.68
CA ASN A 273 -0.41 -17.66 -11.84
C ASN A 273 -1.17 -17.09 -10.64
N ASN A 274 -1.35 -17.85 -9.55
CA ASN A 274 -2.00 -17.39 -8.32
C ASN A 274 -1.05 -17.44 -7.11
N ALA A 275 -0.86 -16.32 -6.43
CA ALA A 275 0.14 -16.18 -5.36
C ALA A 275 -0.11 -17.12 -4.17
N ALA A 276 -1.36 -17.28 -3.76
CA ALA A 276 -1.72 -18.17 -2.66
C ALA A 276 -1.53 -19.65 -3.03
N ALA A 277 -1.92 -20.04 -4.24
CA ALA A 277 -1.71 -21.41 -4.71
C ALA A 277 -0.21 -21.72 -4.92
N SER A 278 0.56 -20.77 -5.45
CA SER A 278 2.02 -20.86 -5.58
C SER A 278 2.70 -21.05 -4.23
N HIS A 279 2.27 -20.30 -3.22
CA HIS A 279 2.77 -20.44 -1.86
C HIS A 279 2.48 -21.81 -1.26
N ASP A 280 1.24 -22.29 -1.37
CA ASP A 280 0.84 -23.62 -0.92
C ASP A 280 1.69 -24.70 -1.61
N TYR A 281 1.86 -24.60 -2.94
CA TYR A 281 2.70 -25.52 -3.71
C TYR A 281 4.15 -25.57 -3.21
N LEU A 282 4.80 -24.41 -3.06
CA LEU A 282 6.21 -24.35 -2.67
C LEU A 282 6.42 -24.80 -1.22
N THR A 283 5.54 -24.39 -0.30
CA THR A 283 5.76 -24.58 1.14
C THR A 283 5.16 -25.87 1.71
N GLN A 284 4.15 -26.46 1.06
CA GLN A 284 3.40 -27.59 1.63
C GLN A 284 3.43 -28.85 0.75
N HIS A 285 3.55 -28.71 -0.58
CA HIS A 285 3.29 -29.83 -1.49
C HIS A 285 4.51 -30.31 -2.29
N SER A 286 5.41 -29.41 -2.68
CA SER A 286 6.55 -29.75 -3.55
C SER A 286 7.85 -30.09 -2.80
N GLY A 287 7.96 -29.72 -1.53
CA GLY A 287 9.22 -29.75 -0.78
C GLY A 287 10.27 -28.77 -1.30
N ARG A 288 9.88 -27.83 -2.17
CA ARG A 288 10.77 -26.87 -2.84
C ARG A 288 10.95 -25.56 -2.08
N GLY A 289 10.19 -25.32 -1.02
CA GLY A 289 10.23 -24.09 -0.23
C GLY A 289 10.14 -24.34 1.26
N GLN A 290 10.85 -23.52 2.04
CA GLN A 290 10.77 -23.48 3.49
C GLN A 290 10.55 -22.05 3.96
N ILE A 291 9.58 -21.84 4.84
CA ILE A 291 9.37 -20.56 5.50
C ILE A 291 10.49 -20.37 6.53
N THR A 292 11.32 -19.34 6.35
CA THR A 292 12.45 -19.03 7.24
C THR A 292 12.16 -17.86 8.17
N GLY A 293 11.15 -17.05 7.87
CA GLY A 293 10.73 -15.96 8.74
C GLY A 293 9.36 -15.39 8.34
N VAL A 294 8.70 -14.78 9.31
CA VAL A 294 7.49 -13.98 9.11
C VAL A 294 7.70 -12.66 9.83
N MET A 295 7.49 -11.56 9.13
CA MET A 295 7.66 -10.21 9.64
C MET A 295 6.35 -9.44 9.51
N GLY A 296 5.89 -8.81 10.58
CA GLY A 296 4.81 -7.84 10.49
C GLY A 296 5.30 -6.58 9.76
N THR A 297 4.47 -6.04 8.88
CA THR A 297 4.74 -4.81 8.11
C THR A 297 3.76 -3.68 8.46
N PRO A 298 3.52 -3.37 9.75
CA PRO A 298 2.49 -2.41 10.16
C PRO A 298 2.84 -0.96 9.79
N THR A 299 4.13 -0.61 9.67
CA THR A 299 4.62 0.72 9.27
C THR A 299 5.99 0.61 8.59
N ALA A 300 6.27 1.46 7.59
CA ALA A 300 7.59 1.55 6.94
C ALA A 300 8.71 1.96 7.91
N SER A 301 8.40 2.81 8.90
CA SER A 301 9.33 3.20 9.96
C SER A 301 9.58 2.02 10.91
N GLY A 302 10.80 1.49 10.90
CA GLY A 302 11.22 0.39 11.78
C GLY A 302 11.39 -0.97 11.12
N LEU A 303 11.14 -1.07 9.80
CA LEU A 303 11.51 -2.28 9.06
C LEU A 303 13.03 -2.33 8.90
N ASP A 304 13.61 -3.47 9.28
CA ASP A 304 15.03 -3.72 9.10
C ASP A 304 15.29 -3.85 7.59
N PRO A 305 16.08 -2.96 6.96
CA PRO A 305 16.32 -3.00 5.53
C PRO A 305 17.02 -4.29 5.10
N LEU A 306 17.57 -5.07 6.04
CA LEU A 306 18.21 -6.35 5.82
C LEU A 306 17.39 -7.54 6.38
N ALA A 307 16.08 -7.36 6.62
CA ALA A 307 15.25 -8.41 7.20
C ALA A 307 15.23 -9.72 6.37
N PRO A 308 15.06 -9.70 5.03
CA PRO A 308 15.12 -10.92 4.23
C PRO A 308 16.42 -11.69 4.41
N SER A 309 17.57 -11.04 4.22
CA SER A 309 18.89 -11.66 4.34
C SER A 309 19.19 -12.13 5.77
N LYS A 310 18.80 -11.36 6.80
CA LYS A 310 18.92 -11.78 8.21
C LYS A 310 18.00 -12.95 8.55
N ALA A 311 16.87 -13.09 7.87
CA ALA A 311 15.99 -14.26 7.96
C ALA A 311 16.50 -15.45 7.13
N GLY A 312 17.67 -15.32 6.49
CA GLY A 312 18.33 -16.40 5.75
C GLY A 312 17.90 -16.51 4.29
N LEU A 313 17.26 -15.49 3.71
CA LEU A 313 17.08 -15.48 2.26
C LEU A 313 18.41 -15.36 1.54
N VAL A 314 18.48 -16.07 0.43
CA VAL A 314 19.55 -16.04 -0.56
C VAL A 314 18.94 -15.60 -1.90
N PRO A 315 19.63 -14.82 -2.74
CA PRO A 315 19.10 -14.39 -4.04
C PRO A 315 18.44 -15.53 -4.83
N GLY A 316 17.25 -15.25 -5.36
CA GLY A 316 16.36 -16.20 -6.01
C GLY A 316 15.32 -16.84 -5.08
N ASP A 317 15.36 -16.55 -3.78
CA ASP A 317 14.28 -16.86 -2.84
C ASP A 317 13.09 -15.91 -3.04
N LEU A 318 11.97 -16.17 -2.35
CA LEU A 318 10.73 -15.42 -2.53
C LEU A 318 10.29 -14.70 -1.26
N VAL A 319 9.66 -13.55 -1.46
CA VAL A 319 8.93 -12.81 -0.42
C VAL A 319 7.45 -12.83 -0.77
N TYR A 320 6.64 -13.42 0.10
CA TYR A 320 5.18 -13.41 -0.01
C TYR A 320 4.59 -12.35 0.91
N TYR A 321 3.66 -11.58 0.40
CA TYR A 321 3.00 -10.51 1.12
C TYR A 321 1.56 -10.91 1.45
N LYS A 322 1.13 -10.63 2.68
CA LYS A 322 -0.17 -10.99 3.22
C LYS A 322 -0.93 -9.76 3.68
N ASP A 323 -2.20 -9.66 3.35
CA ASP A 323 -3.09 -8.60 3.82
C ASP A 323 -3.43 -8.72 5.33
N ASN A 324 -4.24 -7.78 5.84
CA ASN A 324 -4.69 -7.79 7.24
C ASN A 324 -5.59 -9.00 7.61
N ALA A 325 -6.13 -9.71 6.63
CA ALA A 325 -6.87 -10.96 6.84
C ALA A 325 -5.95 -12.20 6.81
N GLY A 326 -4.65 -12.01 6.59
CA GLY A 326 -3.67 -13.08 6.45
C GLY A 326 -3.68 -13.74 5.07
N LYS A 327 -4.41 -13.18 4.10
CA LYS A 327 -4.47 -13.71 2.74
C LYS A 327 -3.27 -13.22 1.95
N ILE A 328 -2.61 -14.13 1.23
CA ILE A 328 -1.52 -13.78 0.32
C ILE A 328 -2.09 -13.02 -0.87
N ASP A 329 -1.60 -11.80 -1.08
CA ASP A 329 -2.04 -10.88 -2.13
C ASP A 329 -0.93 -10.55 -3.14
N HIS A 330 0.34 -10.73 -2.78
CA HIS A 330 1.47 -10.44 -3.65
C HIS A 330 2.69 -11.33 -3.40
N VAL A 331 3.56 -11.46 -4.41
CA VAL A 331 4.82 -12.23 -4.34
C VAL A 331 5.91 -11.53 -5.16
N ALA A 332 7.14 -11.56 -4.64
CA ALA A 332 8.32 -10.97 -5.27
C ALA A 332 9.54 -11.91 -5.21
N VAL A 333 10.46 -11.75 -6.17
CA VAL A 333 11.76 -12.43 -6.17
C VAL A 333 12.74 -11.60 -5.35
N TYR A 334 13.37 -12.20 -4.35
CA TYR A 334 14.48 -11.56 -3.63
C TYR A 334 15.72 -11.53 -4.52
N ALA A 335 16.12 -10.33 -4.94
CA ALA A 335 17.20 -10.12 -5.89
C ALA A 335 18.58 -10.10 -5.22
N GLY A 336 18.65 -9.62 -3.98
CA GLY A 336 19.89 -9.56 -3.20
C GLY A 336 20.02 -8.26 -2.45
N GLN A 337 21.25 -7.78 -2.29
CA GLN A 337 21.55 -6.55 -1.56
C GLN A 337 22.09 -5.49 -2.51
N VAL A 338 21.72 -4.24 -2.29
CA VAL A 338 22.35 -3.09 -2.94
C VAL A 338 22.80 -2.09 -1.89
N ARG A 339 23.77 -1.24 -2.25
CA ARG A 339 24.07 -0.05 -1.47
C ARG A 339 23.21 1.10 -2.00
N ALA A 340 22.40 1.69 -1.14
CA ALA A 340 21.72 2.95 -1.41
C ALA A 340 22.75 4.08 -1.61
N ALA A 341 22.30 5.23 -2.11
CA ALA A 341 23.18 6.35 -2.44
C ALA A 341 23.92 6.92 -1.21
N ASP A 342 23.38 6.69 -0.01
CA ASP A 342 23.96 7.03 1.28
C ASP A 342 24.99 6.00 1.80
N GLY A 343 25.21 4.91 1.07
CA GLY A 343 26.11 3.80 1.41
C GLY A 343 25.48 2.71 2.28
N THR A 344 24.22 2.86 2.70
CA THR A 344 23.47 1.90 3.49
C THR A 344 23.16 0.65 2.67
N LEU A 345 23.30 -0.52 3.29
CA LEU A 345 22.97 -1.79 2.65
C LEU A 345 21.47 -2.08 2.83
N MET A 346 20.79 -2.44 1.74
CA MET A 346 19.39 -2.83 1.78
C MET A 346 19.12 -4.07 0.93
N ASP A 347 18.19 -4.89 1.38
CA ASP A 347 17.64 -6.02 0.63
C ASP A 347 16.65 -5.49 -0.42
N VAL A 348 16.77 -6.01 -1.64
CA VAL A 348 15.95 -5.61 -2.78
C VAL A 348 15.25 -6.80 -3.43
N VAL A 349 14.14 -6.50 -4.07
CA VAL A 349 13.28 -7.44 -4.77
C VAL A 349 12.98 -6.96 -6.18
N ASP A 350 12.71 -7.94 -7.04
CA ASP A 350 12.07 -7.74 -8.33
C ASP A 350 10.65 -8.29 -8.31
N GLN A 351 9.70 -7.56 -8.88
CA GLN A 351 8.28 -7.90 -8.78
C GLN A 351 7.44 -7.28 -9.89
N HIS A 352 6.24 -7.80 -10.15
CA HIS A 352 5.23 -7.12 -10.98
C HIS A 352 4.11 -6.58 -10.09
N SER A 353 4.22 -5.31 -9.65
CA SER A 353 3.25 -4.72 -8.70
C SER A 353 2.84 -3.27 -8.99
N GLY A 354 3.04 -2.80 -10.22
CA GLY A 354 2.73 -1.42 -10.63
C GLY A 354 3.87 -0.80 -11.41
N THR A 355 4.22 0.44 -11.08
CA THR A 355 5.36 1.17 -11.68
C THR A 355 6.60 1.01 -10.81
N ASN A 356 7.77 0.82 -11.44
CA ASN A 356 9.08 0.62 -10.78
C ASN A 356 9.17 -0.72 -10.06
N ASN A 357 9.68 -1.71 -10.77
CA ASN A 357 9.64 -3.13 -10.41
C ASN A 357 11.03 -3.75 -10.21
N PHE A 358 12.09 -3.05 -10.65
CA PHE A 358 13.48 -3.50 -10.65
C PHE A 358 14.24 -3.01 -9.40
N HIS A 359 14.92 -3.93 -8.71
CA HIS A 359 15.77 -3.72 -7.52
C HIS A 359 15.16 -2.77 -6.51
N LYS A 360 13.86 -2.94 -6.26
CA LYS A 360 13.10 -2.12 -5.32
C LYS A 360 13.36 -2.63 -3.91
N SER A 361 13.29 -1.75 -2.92
CA SER A 361 13.30 -2.18 -1.52
C SER A 361 12.26 -3.29 -1.29
N TRP A 362 12.67 -4.34 -0.57
CA TRP A 362 11.78 -5.44 -0.18
C TRP A 362 10.62 -4.94 0.70
N ALA A 363 10.80 -3.81 1.39
CA ALA A 363 9.78 -3.26 2.25
C ALA A 363 8.64 -2.64 1.41
N PRO A 364 7.37 -2.82 1.80
CA PRO A 364 6.22 -2.35 1.05
C PRO A 364 5.99 -0.83 1.21
N ILE A 365 6.94 0.00 0.75
CA ILE A 365 7.01 1.45 1.05
C ILE A 365 6.34 2.33 -0.04
N ASP A 366 5.62 1.72 -1.00
CA ASP A 366 5.01 2.47 -2.09
C ASP A 366 3.62 3.06 -1.69
N PRO A 367 3.35 4.36 -1.95
CA PRO A 367 2.03 4.96 -1.73
C PRO A 367 0.88 4.34 -2.55
N SER A 368 1.15 3.47 -3.53
CA SER A 368 0.13 2.61 -4.15
C SER A 368 -0.41 1.53 -3.19
N PHE A 369 0.28 1.30 -2.07
CA PHE A 369 -0.09 0.37 -1.00
C PHE A 369 -0.47 1.12 0.28
N ILE A 370 -1.26 2.19 0.19
CA ILE A 370 -1.85 2.79 1.39
C ILE A 370 -2.85 1.77 1.98
N GLY A 371 -2.39 1.06 3.02
CA GLY A 371 -3.03 -0.11 3.63
C GLY A 371 -2.36 -1.45 3.31
N GLY A 372 -1.13 -1.45 2.76
CA GLY A 372 -0.35 -2.57 2.22
C GLY A 372 -0.28 -3.85 3.06
N PRO A 373 0.46 -4.88 2.60
CA PRO A 373 0.49 -6.16 3.28
C PRO A 373 0.82 -5.96 4.75
N ALA A 374 0.05 -6.61 5.62
CA ALA A 374 0.21 -6.62 7.06
C ALA A 374 1.38 -7.49 7.50
N GLN A 375 1.77 -8.46 6.68
CA GLN A 375 2.91 -9.33 6.93
C GLN A 375 3.68 -9.63 5.63
N ALA A 376 5.00 -9.77 5.76
CA ALA A 376 5.87 -10.36 4.75
C ALA A 376 6.36 -11.72 5.27
N GLU A 377 6.29 -12.73 4.43
CA GLU A 377 6.76 -14.09 4.69
C GLU A 377 7.93 -14.42 3.77
N PHE A 378 8.97 -14.95 4.39
CA PHE A 378 10.28 -15.19 3.81
C PHE A 378 10.40 -16.67 3.48
N VAL A 379 10.46 -17.01 2.19
CA VAL A 379 10.44 -18.39 1.71
C VAL A 379 11.75 -18.70 1.00
N HIS A 380 12.57 -19.52 1.65
CA HIS A 380 13.80 -20.06 1.08
C HIS A 380 13.49 -21.20 0.12
N LEU A 381 14.09 -21.18 -1.08
CA LEU A 381 13.82 -22.16 -2.13
C LEU A 381 14.95 -23.18 -2.31
N ASN A 382 14.55 -24.44 -2.51
CA ASN A 382 15.43 -25.53 -2.90
C ASN A 382 15.47 -25.61 -4.44
N TYR A 383 16.47 -24.95 -5.04
CA TYR A 383 16.67 -25.01 -6.48
C TYR A 383 17.21 -26.39 -6.92
N PRO A 384 16.82 -26.90 -8.11
CA PRO A 384 17.35 -28.15 -8.64
C PRO A 384 18.87 -28.11 -8.79
N ASN A 385 19.56 -29.14 -8.28
CA ASN A 385 21.03 -29.27 -8.28
C ASN A 385 21.77 -28.17 -7.48
N GLY A 386 21.09 -27.55 -6.51
CA GLY A 386 21.63 -26.54 -5.59
C GLY A 386 22.12 -27.11 -4.27
#